data_AF-A0A534GPK2-F1
#
_entry.id   AF-A0A534GPK2-F1
#
_cell.length_a   1.000
_cell.length_b   1.000
_cell.length_c   1.000
_cell.angle_alpha   90.00
_cell.angle_beta   90.00
_cell.angle_gamma   90.00
#
_symmetry.space_group_name_H-M   'P 1'
#
loop_
_entity.id
_entity.type
_entity.pdbx_description
1 polymer ?
#
loop_
_entity_poly.entity_id
_entity_poly.type
_entity_poly.pdbx_seq_one_letter_code
_entity_poly.pdbx_strand_id
1 'polypeptide(L)'
;MSRALRAPSNRPAAACAGLALALLLASATLYAAPPAHEAGKKSLTAAEVLRSSTASDWRALDPQNTLYLELPAGRVVIELAPQFAPHHVANVEALARGHYFDGLAVMRAQDNYVVQWGDPDAKKPVGAAQRAVGAEFERALRGLAITKLPDPDTYAPEIGFVDGFPVAAEPVTGRAWLVHCYGMVGAGRDNDVDSGGGTELYVVIGQAPRHLDRNVTLLGRVVSGMERLSVMPRGSGALGFYERPGERTPIRSLRLAADVPAAERSDLEVLRTDTPTFLAYAEARRSRHEEWFKVPAGRIDVCNVPIPTRPRASGAEK
;
A
#
# COMPACT_ATOMS: atom_id res chain seq x y z
N MET A 1 26.79 70.13 23.78
CA MET A 1 28.08 70.51 24.40
C MET A 1 29.21 70.16 23.45
N SER A 2 30.25 70.98 23.36
CA SER A 2 31.15 71.06 22.20
C SER A 2 32.45 70.26 22.33
N ARG A 3 32.97 69.76 21.20
CA ARG A 3 34.35 69.96 20.66
C ARG A 3 34.49 69.11 19.37
N ALA A 4 34.65 69.69 18.18
CA ALA A 4 35.82 70.43 17.65
C ALA A 4 37.07 69.51 17.54
N LEU A 5 37.34 68.95 16.35
CA LEU A 5 38.15 69.54 15.25
C LEU A 5 39.68 69.35 15.44
N ARG A 6 40.31 68.61 14.51
CA ARG A 6 41.66 68.91 13.94
C ARG A 6 42.07 67.93 12.81
N ALA A 7 42.08 68.44 11.58
CA ALA A 7 43.15 68.23 10.59
C ALA A 7 44.05 69.49 10.62
N PRO A 8 45.09 69.72 9.76
CA PRO A 8 45.70 68.93 8.67
C PRO A 8 47.20 68.62 9.00
N SER A 9 48.18 68.30 8.14
CA SER A 9 48.46 68.43 6.68
C SER A 9 49.55 67.37 6.30
N ASN A 10 50.23 67.30 5.14
CA ASN A 10 50.39 68.20 3.97
C ASN A 10 50.78 67.40 2.68
N ARG A 11 51.31 68.07 1.65
CA ARG A 11 51.92 67.53 0.41
C ARG A 11 53.44 67.83 0.36
N PRO A 12 54.27 67.12 -0.45
CA PRO A 12 54.46 67.38 -1.91
C PRO A 12 54.62 66.05 -2.72
N ALA A 13 54.88 65.97 -4.04
CA ALA A 13 54.53 66.74 -5.24
C ALA A 13 54.90 65.90 -6.51
N ALA A 14 54.59 66.39 -7.71
CA ALA A 14 55.13 66.00 -9.02
C ALA A 14 54.71 64.66 -9.71
N ALA A 15 53.91 64.83 -10.77
CA ALA A 15 54.03 64.26 -12.12
C ALA A 15 54.60 62.84 -12.36
N CYS A 16 53.84 62.03 -13.11
CA CYS A 16 54.11 61.77 -14.53
C CYS A 16 52.92 61.10 -15.23
N ALA A 17 52.80 61.31 -16.55
CA ALA A 17 51.75 60.71 -17.37
C ALA A 17 52.12 59.30 -17.84
N GLY A 18 51.14 58.41 -17.94
CA GLY A 18 51.31 57.06 -18.51
C GLY A 18 49.97 56.41 -18.83
N LEU A 19 49.71 56.14 -20.11
CA LEU A 19 48.57 55.35 -20.54
C LEU A 19 48.67 53.92 -19.99
N ALA A 20 47.64 53.45 -19.29
CA ALA A 20 47.48 52.04 -18.95
C ALA A 20 46.09 51.57 -19.41
N LEU A 21 46.05 50.91 -20.55
CA LEU A 21 44.84 50.33 -21.15
C LEU A 21 44.43 49.09 -20.35
N ALA A 22 43.41 49.21 -19.50
CA ALA A 22 42.90 48.08 -18.72
C ALA A 22 42.06 47.13 -19.59
N LEU A 23 42.59 45.94 -19.90
CA LEU A 23 41.82 44.88 -20.56
C LEU A 23 40.72 44.36 -19.62
N LEU A 24 39.47 44.60 -19.98
CA LEU A 24 38.32 43.87 -19.42
C LEU A 24 38.27 42.46 -20.01
N LEU A 25 38.86 41.50 -19.29
CA LEU A 25 38.68 40.07 -19.57
C LEU A 25 37.23 39.67 -19.23
N ALA A 26 36.35 39.77 -20.22
CA ALA A 26 35.00 39.22 -20.13
C ALA A 26 35.08 37.68 -20.18
N SER A 27 35.19 37.06 -19.00
CA SER A 27 35.04 35.62 -18.84
C SER A 27 33.60 35.21 -19.10
N ALA A 28 33.26 34.99 -20.38
CA ALA A 28 32.00 34.42 -20.80
C ALA A 28 31.94 32.95 -20.35
N THR A 29 31.39 32.72 -19.16
CA THR A 29 30.94 31.39 -18.78
C THR A 29 29.84 30.96 -19.75
N LEU A 30 30.11 29.95 -20.59
CA LEU A 30 29.05 29.27 -21.32
C LEU A 30 28.13 28.63 -20.29
N TYR A 31 27.02 29.29 -20.00
CA TYR A 31 25.88 28.65 -19.37
C TYR A 31 25.35 27.64 -20.39
N ALA A 32 25.79 26.39 -20.25
CA ALA A 32 25.21 25.29 -20.99
C ALA A 32 23.72 25.27 -20.62
N ALA A 33 22.86 25.65 -21.58
CA ALA A 33 21.43 25.51 -21.40
C ALA A 33 21.15 24.04 -21.05
N PRO A 34 20.31 23.75 -20.04
CA PRO A 34 19.92 22.37 -19.78
C PRO A 34 19.35 21.78 -21.07
N PRO A 35 19.63 20.50 -21.38
CA PRO A 35 19.15 19.89 -22.60
C PRO A 35 17.63 20.07 -22.68
N ALA A 36 17.16 20.60 -23.81
CA ALA A 36 15.74 20.81 -24.02
C ALA A 36 15.02 19.48 -23.79
N HIS A 37 14.04 19.48 -22.89
CA HIS A 37 13.23 18.31 -22.60
C HIS A 37 12.57 17.88 -23.91
N GLU A 38 12.87 16.68 -24.42
CA GLU A 38 12.29 16.21 -25.67
C GLU A 38 10.77 16.13 -25.51
N ALA A 39 10.06 17.06 -26.16
CA ALA A 39 8.62 17.01 -26.34
C ALA A 39 8.29 15.90 -27.34
N GLY A 40 8.47 14.64 -26.91
CA GLY A 40 8.79 13.52 -27.80
C GLY A 40 8.04 12.21 -27.56
N LYS A 41 7.06 12.16 -26.64
CA LYS A 41 5.96 11.17 -26.59
C LYS A 41 4.97 11.57 -25.50
N LYS A 42 3.67 11.56 -25.81
CA LYS A 42 2.63 11.70 -24.76
C LYS A 42 2.67 10.45 -23.89
N SER A 43 2.94 10.62 -22.60
CA SER A 43 2.90 9.54 -21.61
C SER A 43 1.49 8.95 -21.53
N LEU A 44 1.42 7.63 -21.41
CA LEU A 44 0.15 6.90 -21.37
C LEU A 44 -0.58 7.17 -20.05
N THR A 45 -1.91 7.29 -20.12
CA THR A 45 -2.74 7.25 -18.92
C THR A 45 -2.76 5.84 -18.32
N ALA A 46 -3.05 5.74 -17.02
CA ALA A 46 -3.14 4.43 -16.35
C ALA A 46 -4.15 3.47 -17.04
N ALA A 47 -5.24 4.02 -17.60
CA ALA A 47 -6.22 3.23 -18.35
C ALA A 47 -5.72 2.76 -19.73
N GLU A 48 -4.85 3.53 -20.39
CA GLU A 48 -4.20 3.12 -21.64
C GLU A 48 -3.13 2.06 -21.40
N VAL A 49 -2.30 2.20 -20.36
CA VAL A 49 -1.32 1.18 -19.96
C VAL A 49 -2.00 -0.18 -19.75
N LEU A 50 -3.11 -0.21 -19.00
CA LEU A 50 -3.87 -1.45 -18.78
C LEU A 50 -4.50 -2.00 -20.06
N ARG A 51 -4.95 -1.13 -20.98
CA ARG A 51 -5.51 -1.55 -22.28
C ARG A 51 -4.44 -2.12 -23.21
N SER A 52 -3.18 -1.69 -23.08
CA SER A 52 -2.03 -2.25 -23.79
C SER A 52 -1.41 -3.48 -23.12
N SER A 53 -1.88 -3.89 -21.94
CA SER A 53 -1.33 -5.05 -21.23
C SER A 53 -1.63 -6.37 -21.94
N THR A 54 -0.69 -7.30 -21.85
CA THR A 54 -0.74 -8.65 -22.41
C THR A 54 -1.10 -9.68 -21.33
N ALA A 55 -1.41 -10.93 -21.68
CA ALA A 55 -1.71 -11.97 -20.68
C ALA A 55 -0.54 -12.22 -19.69
N SER A 56 0.72 -12.10 -20.14
CA SER A 56 1.91 -12.27 -19.29
C SER A 56 2.11 -11.19 -18.22
N ASP A 57 1.42 -10.05 -18.35
CA ASP A 57 1.43 -8.98 -17.34
C ASP A 57 0.53 -9.26 -16.13
N TRP A 58 -0.27 -10.33 -16.18
CA TRP A 58 -1.22 -10.69 -15.13
C TRP A 58 -0.88 -12.06 -14.56
N ARG A 59 -1.31 -12.29 -13.32
CA ARG A 59 -1.27 -13.61 -12.67
C ARG A 59 -2.65 -13.92 -12.11
N ALA A 60 -3.07 -15.17 -12.25
CA ALA A 60 -4.25 -15.67 -11.53
C ALA A 60 -3.99 -15.61 -10.01
N LEU A 61 -5.08 -15.55 -9.24
CA LEU A 61 -5.02 -15.82 -7.80
C LEU A 61 -4.76 -17.31 -7.56
N ASP A 62 -3.90 -17.64 -6.60
CA ASP A 62 -3.69 -19.02 -6.17
C ASP A 62 -4.84 -19.45 -5.26
N PRO A 63 -5.61 -20.52 -5.58
CA PRO A 63 -6.69 -21.01 -4.74
C PRO A 63 -6.24 -21.43 -3.33
N GLN A 64 -4.99 -21.86 -3.15
CA GLN A 64 -4.43 -22.20 -1.82
C GLN A 64 -4.16 -20.95 -0.97
N ASN A 65 -4.07 -19.78 -1.59
CA ASN A 65 -3.79 -18.50 -0.93
C ASN A 65 -4.93 -17.49 -1.15
N THR A 66 -6.17 -17.97 -1.34
CA THR A 66 -7.33 -17.12 -1.57
C THR A 66 -8.50 -17.52 -0.68
N LEU A 67 -9.02 -16.58 0.12
CA LEU A 67 -10.24 -16.77 0.90
C LEU A 67 -11.44 -16.13 0.20
N TYR A 68 -12.59 -16.79 0.29
CA TYR A 68 -13.90 -16.22 -0.02
C TYR A 68 -14.65 -15.98 1.28
N LEU A 69 -14.94 -14.70 1.57
CA LEU A 69 -15.83 -14.27 2.64
C LEU A 69 -17.21 -14.01 2.04
N GLU A 70 -18.18 -14.84 2.38
CA GLU A 70 -19.56 -14.71 1.90
C GLU A 70 -20.39 -13.89 2.89
N LEU A 71 -20.87 -12.73 2.44
CA LEU A 71 -21.74 -11.83 3.20
C LEU A 71 -23.15 -11.81 2.58
N PRO A 72 -24.17 -11.29 3.28
CA PRO A 72 -25.48 -11.01 2.71
C PRO A 72 -25.44 -10.16 1.43
N ALA A 73 -24.49 -9.21 1.35
CA ALA A 73 -24.24 -8.37 0.19
C ALA A 73 -23.43 -9.05 -0.94
N GLY A 74 -23.03 -10.32 -0.76
CA GLY A 74 -22.24 -11.11 -1.71
C GLY A 74 -20.79 -11.35 -1.26
N ARG A 75 -20.00 -11.95 -2.15
CA ARG A 75 -18.62 -12.37 -1.92
C ARG A 75 -17.64 -11.20 -1.80
N VAL A 76 -16.71 -11.32 -0.86
CA VAL A 76 -15.43 -10.61 -0.83
C VAL A 76 -14.32 -11.64 -1.08
N VAL A 77 -13.38 -11.31 -1.97
CA VAL A 77 -12.22 -12.16 -2.28
C VAL A 77 -10.98 -11.56 -1.63
N ILE A 78 -10.29 -12.35 -0.82
CA ILE A 78 -9.09 -11.94 -0.07
C ILE A 78 -7.92 -12.82 -0.54
N GLU A 79 -6.83 -12.20 -0.98
CA GLU A 79 -5.57 -12.88 -1.27
C GLU A 79 -4.68 -12.87 -0.02
N LEU A 80 -4.10 -14.02 0.33
CA LEU A 80 -3.24 -14.22 1.49
C LEU A 80 -1.77 -14.00 1.17
N ALA A 81 -1.00 -13.64 2.19
CA ALA A 81 0.43 -13.30 2.09
C ALA A 81 1.29 -14.26 2.92
N PRO A 82 1.35 -15.58 2.58
CA PRO A 82 2.14 -16.57 3.33
C PRO A 82 3.64 -16.24 3.33
N GLN A 83 4.10 -15.44 2.38
CA GLN A 83 5.49 -14.97 2.34
C GLN A 83 5.81 -13.90 3.40
N PHE A 84 4.82 -13.30 4.06
CA PHE A 84 5.00 -12.33 5.15
C PHE A 84 4.54 -12.87 6.51
N ALA A 85 3.40 -13.55 6.54
CA ALA A 85 2.81 -14.10 7.77
C ALA A 85 2.42 -15.59 7.60
N PRO A 86 3.39 -16.50 7.35
CA PRO A 86 3.11 -17.92 7.08
C PRO A 86 2.34 -18.62 8.21
N HIS A 87 2.62 -18.30 9.48
CA HIS A 87 1.96 -18.98 10.60
C HIS A 87 0.53 -18.49 10.80
N HIS A 88 0.27 -17.18 10.65
CA HIS A 88 -1.10 -16.64 10.68
C HIS A 88 -1.91 -17.10 9.48
N VAL A 89 -1.33 -17.17 8.27
CA VAL A 89 -1.99 -17.71 7.08
C VAL A 89 -2.40 -19.17 7.30
N ALA A 90 -1.48 -20.04 7.74
CA ALA A 90 -1.80 -21.43 8.05
C ALA A 90 -2.87 -21.57 9.15
N ASN A 91 -2.87 -20.69 10.15
CA ASN A 91 -3.88 -20.71 11.21
C ASN A 91 -5.26 -20.22 10.73
N VAL A 92 -5.32 -19.18 9.89
CA VAL A 92 -6.57 -18.70 9.28
C VAL A 92 -7.14 -19.72 8.29
N GLU A 93 -6.29 -20.43 7.54
CA GLU A 93 -6.70 -21.59 6.75
C GLU A 93 -7.32 -22.69 7.62
N ALA A 94 -6.72 -23.01 8.76
CA ALA A 94 -7.27 -23.99 9.70
C ALA A 94 -8.61 -23.53 10.30
N LEU A 95 -8.76 -22.24 10.62
CA LEU A 95 -10.04 -21.64 11.04
C LEU A 95 -11.11 -21.71 9.93
N ALA A 96 -10.74 -21.46 8.67
CA ALA A 96 -11.64 -21.53 7.52
C ALA A 96 -12.12 -22.98 7.27
N ARG A 97 -11.20 -23.95 7.25
CA ARG A 97 -11.50 -25.39 7.13
C ARG A 97 -12.27 -25.94 8.33
N GLY A 98 -12.04 -25.36 9.51
CA GLY A 98 -12.80 -25.64 10.73
C GLY A 98 -14.16 -24.94 10.81
N HIS A 99 -14.62 -24.24 9.76
CA HIS A 99 -15.89 -23.51 9.74
C HIS A 99 -16.04 -22.47 10.88
N TYR A 100 -14.91 -21.94 11.37
CA TYR A 100 -14.89 -21.05 12.53
C TYR A 100 -15.70 -19.77 12.29
N PHE A 101 -15.64 -19.18 11.09
CA PHE A 101 -16.35 -17.93 10.80
C PHE A 101 -17.84 -18.10 10.44
N ASP A 102 -18.32 -19.33 10.26
CA ASP A 102 -19.71 -19.57 9.85
C ASP A 102 -20.69 -19.16 10.95
N GLY A 103 -21.63 -18.28 10.63
CA GLY A 103 -22.59 -17.72 11.59
C GLY A 103 -22.01 -16.70 12.57
N LEU A 104 -20.71 -16.38 12.45
CA LEU A 104 -20.10 -15.24 13.16
C LEU A 104 -20.50 -13.92 12.47
N ALA A 105 -19.90 -12.79 12.86
CA ALA A 105 -20.33 -11.50 12.33
C ALA A 105 -19.19 -10.49 12.15
N VAL A 106 -19.48 -9.47 11.34
CA VAL A 106 -18.81 -8.17 11.44
C VAL A 106 -19.30 -7.48 12.71
N MET A 107 -18.37 -7.15 13.59
CA MET A 107 -18.63 -6.74 14.97
C MET A 107 -18.37 -5.25 15.21
N ARG A 108 -17.57 -4.66 14.33
CA ARG A 108 -17.01 -3.32 14.46
C ARG A 108 -16.79 -2.72 13.08
N ALA A 109 -17.19 -1.46 12.92
CA ALA A 109 -16.92 -0.64 11.76
C ALA A 109 -16.57 0.76 12.23
N GLN A 110 -15.27 1.06 12.30
CA GLN A 110 -14.76 2.36 12.71
C GLN A 110 -14.55 3.25 11.50
N ASP A 111 -15.06 4.48 11.55
CA ASP A 111 -14.98 5.37 10.41
C ASP A 111 -13.53 5.72 10.04
N ASN A 112 -13.30 5.81 8.72
CA ASN A 112 -11.99 6.07 8.10
C ASN A 112 -10.83 5.19 8.61
N TYR A 113 -11.11 4.01 9.18
CA TYR A 113 -10.13 3.15 9.85
C TYR A 113 -10.27 1.70 9.42
N VAL A 114 -10.94 0.84 10.21
CA VAL A 114 -11.08 -0.60 9.92
C VAL A 114 -12.51 -1.10 10.13
N VAL A 115 -12.84 -2.17 9.39
CA VAL A 115 -13.96 -3.06 9.68
C VAL A 115 -13.40 -4.38 10.18
N GLN A 116 -13.92 -4.90 11.29
CA GLN A 116 -13.41 -6.08 11.99
C GLN A 116 -14.52 -7.10 12.24
N TRP A 117 -14.18 -8.37 12.06
CA TRP A 117 -15.07 -9.51 12.14
C TRP A 117 -14.43 -10.67 12.90
N GLY A 118 -15.26 -11.49 13.52
CA GLY A 118 -14.83 -12.51 14.48
C GLY A 118 -16.02 -12.99 15.32
N ASP A 119 -15.74 -13.60 16.47
CA ASP A 119 -16.78 -14.09 17.39
C ASP A 119 -17.14 -13.02 18.43
N PRO A 120 -18.37 -12.45 18.42
CA PRO A 120 -18.74 -11.38 19.35
C PRO A 120 -18.78 -11.80 20.82
N ASP A 121 -18.83 -13.10 21.09
CA ASP A 121 -18.85 -13.67 22.43
C ASP A 121 -17.50 -14.28 22.86
N ALA A 122 -16.51 -14.33 21.95
CA ALA A 122 -15.18 -14.93 22.12
C ALA A 122 -15.15 -16.39 22.65
N LYS A 123 -16.23 -17.16 22.44
CA LYS A 123 -16.44 -18.51 23.01
C LYS A 123 -16.34 -19.65 21.99
N LYS A 124 -16.58 -19.41 20.70
CA LYS A 124 -16.61 -20.45 19.66
C LYS A 124 -15.26 -21.19 19.65
N PRO A 125 -15.25 -22.54 19.72
CA PRO A 125 -14.01 -23.32 19.65
C PRO A 125 -13.28 -23.13 18.32
N VAL A 126 -11.96 -23.09 18.36
CA VAL A 126 -11.09 -22.92 17.18
C VAL A 126 -10.71 -24.23 16.49
N GLY A 127 -11.11 -25.38 17.05
CA GLY A 127 -10.84 -26.70 16.48
C GLY A 127 -9.34 -27.01 16.44
N ALA A 128 -8.82 -27.27 15.24
CA ALA A 128 -7.39 -27.56 15.02
C ALA A 128 -6.51 -26.28 14.94
N ALA A 129 -7.12 -25.09 14.91
CA ALA A 129 -6.41 -23.82 14.92
C ALA A 129 -6.07 -23.36 16.35
N GLN A 130 -5.27 -22.31 16.45
CA GLN A 130 -4.81 -21.70 17.70
C GLN A 130 -5.49 -20.34 17.92
N ARG A 131 -5.70 -19.93 19.18
CA ARG A 131 -6.18 -18.57 19.52
C ARG A 131 -5.07 -17.52 19.48
N ALA A 132 -3.85 -17.94 19.82
CA ALA A 132 -2.64 -17.12 19.85
C ALA A 132 -1.66 -17.68 18.82
N VAL A 133 -0.97 -16.80 18.11
CA VAL A 133 0.09 -17.13 17.14
C VAL A 133 1.18 -16.07 17.31
N GLY A 134 2.44 -16.50 17.39
CA GLY A 134 3.57 -15.59 17.58
C GLY A 134 3.63 -14.52 16.49
N ALA A 135 3.92 -13.27 16.88
CA ALA A 135 3.84 -12.08 16.03
C ALA A 135 4.64 -12.20 14.71
N GLU A 136 3.98 -11.89 13.58
CA GLU A 136 4.59 -11.88 12.23
C GLU A 136 4.55 -10.47 11.63
N PHE A 137 4.92 -9.47 12.43
CA PHE A 137 4.82 -8.05 12.07
C PHE A 137 5.80 -7.63 10.95
N GLU A 138 6.89 -8.38 10.77
CA GLU A 138 7.95 -8.13 9.79
C GLU A 138 8.83 -9.36 9.56
N ARG A 139 9.45 -9.45 8.39
CA ARG A 139 10.38 -10.53 8.01
C ARG A 139 11.74 -10.00 7.55
N ALA A 140 12.66 -10.92 7.28
CA ALA A 140 13.91 -10.58 6.61
C ALA A 140 13.65 -10.08 5.18
N LEU A 141 14.29 -8.96 4.82
CA LEU A 141 14.31 -8.37 3.48
C LEU A 141 14.96 -9.31 2.45
N ARG A 142 15.91 -10.14 2.89
CA ARG A 142 16.58 -11.14 2.04
C ARG A 142 15.53 -12.07 1.40
N GLY A 143 15.63 -12.20 0.08
CA GLY A 143 14.74 -13.05 -0.72
C GLY A 143 13.41 -12.39 -1.13
N LEU A 144 13.21 -11.10 -0.86
CA LEU A 144 12.09 -10.33 -1.43
C LEU A 144 12.53 -9.60 -2.71
N ALA A 145 11.78 -9.77 -3.79
CA ALA A 145 11.93 -8.98 -5.02
C ALA A 145 11.01 -7.75 -4.96
N ILE A 146 11.44 -6.71 -4.24
CA ILE A 146 10.66 -5.47 -4.10
C ILE A 146 10.77 -4.64 -5.38
N THR A 147 9.65 -4.46 -6.08
CA THR A 147 9.49 -3.40 -7.07
C THR A 147 9.35 -2.06 -6.35
N LYS A 148 10.47 -1.35 -6.19
CA LYS A 148 10.52 -0.09 -5.44
C LYS A 148 9.78 1.03 -6.16
N LEU A 149 9.11 1.89 -5.40
CA LEU A 149 8.65 3.19 -5.86
C LEU A 149 9.76 4.24 -5.69
N PRO A 150 9.80 5.30 -6.52
CA PRO A 150 10.89 6.28 -6.52
C PRO A 150 10.73 7.42 -5.51
N ASP A 151 9.54 7.60 -4.93
CA ASP A 151 9.23 8.72 -4.03
C ASP A 151 9.50 8.35 -2.56
N PRO A 152 9.87 9.33 -1.71
CA PRO A 152 10.05 9.09 -0.28
C PRO A 152 8.72 8.81 0.43
N ASP A 153 8.73 7.86 1.36
CA ASP A 153 7.64 7.61 2.32
C ASP A 153 7.88 8.40 3.62
N THR A 154 6.80 8.70 4.34
CA THR A 154 6.85 9.30 5.69
C THR A 154 7.29 8.27 6.75
N TYR A 155 7.01 6.99 6.52
CA TYR A 155 7.13 5.93 7.54
C TYR A 155 8.30 4.96 7.34
N ALA A 156 8.91 4.92 6.14
CA ALA A 156 9.94 3.93 5.80
C ALA A 156 11.01 4.51 4.84
N PRO A 157 12.26 4.03 4.91
CA PRO A 157 13.29 4.40 3.93
C PRO A 157 12.99 3.93 2.51
N GLU A 158 12.38 2.75 2.37
CA GLU A 158 12.00 2.18 1.08
C GLU A 158 10.55 1.69 1.10
N ILE A 159 9.83 1.93 0.00
CA ILE A 159 8.49 1.42 -0.28
C ILE A 159 8.42 0.79 -1.66
N GLY A 160 7.47 -0.12 -1.85
CA GLY A 160 7.28 -0.78 -3.13
C GLY A 160 6.23 -1.87 -3.06
N PHE A 161 6.36 -2.85 -3.97
CA PHE A 161 5.46 -3.99 -4.05
C PHE A 161 6.20 -5.31 -4.17
N VAL A 162 5.66 -6.35 -3.53
CA VAL A 162 6.03 -7.76 -3.75
C VAL A 162 4.75 -8.52 -4.08
N ASP A 163 4.70 -9.15 -5.24
CA ASP A 163 3.54 -9.94 -5.72
C ASP A 163 2.17 -9.26 -5.55
N GLY A 164 2.04 -7.95 -5.79
CA GLY A 164 0.78 -7.23 -5.60
C GLY A 164 0.45 -6.83 -4.16
N PHE A 165 1.33 -7.07 -3.20
CA PHE A 165 1.22 -6.54 -1.84
C PHE A 165 2.06 -5.28 -1.66
N PRO A 166 1.51 -4.20 -1.07
CA PRO A 166 2.27 -3.00 -0.72
C PRO A 166 3.20 -3.31 0.45
N VAL A 167 4.48 -3.00 0.29
CA VAL A 167 5.53 -3.28 1.26
C VAL A 167 6.35 -2.04 1.58
N ALA A 168 6.96 -2.08 2.76
CA ALA A 168 8.00 -1.16 3.18
C ALA A 168 9.22 -1.95 3.67
N ALA A 169 10.40 -1.34 3.60
CA ALA A 169 11.66 -1.96 4.02
C ALA A 169 12.60 -0.97 4.69
N GLU A 170 13.40 -1.51 5.61
CA GLU A 170 14.54 -0.85 6.26
C GLU A 170 15.81 -1.62 5.88
N PRO A 171 16.52 -1.21 4.81
CA PRO A 171 17.72 -1.88 4.33
C PRO A 171 18.84 -1.95 5.37
N VAL A 172 18.95 -0.97 6.28
CA VAL A 172 20.02 -0.93 7.30
C VAL A 172 19.88 -2.07 8.30
N THR A 173 18.65 -2.41 8.68
CA THR A 173 18.36 -3.55 9.57
C THR A 173 18.07 -4.85 8.81
N GLY A 174 17.93 -4.78 7.48
CA GLY A 174 17.59 -5.93 6.64
C GLY A 174 16.17 -6.45 6.87
N ARG A 175 15.22 -5.57 7.21
CA ARG A 175 13.83 -5.92 7.56
C ARG A 175 12.83 -5.38 6.53
N ALA A 176 11.72 -6.08 6.36
CA ALA A 176 10.63 -5.68 5.47
C ALA A 176 9.27 -6.13 6.04
N TRP A 177 8.23 -5.35 5.77
CA TRP A 177 6.88 -5.57 6.28
C TRP A 177 5.81 -5.20 5.24
N LEU A 178 4.63 -5.79 5.42
CA LEU A 178 3.42 -5.36 4.73
C LEU A 178 2.95 -4.02 5.31
N VAL A 179 2.43 -3.16 4.44
CA VAL A 179 1.97 -1.82 4.80
C VAL A 179 0.45 -1.80 4.99
N HIS A 180 -0.06 -1.10 6.01
CA HIS A 180 -1.50 -0.91 6.28
C HIS A 180 -2.23 0.01 5.28
N CYS A 181 -2.18 -0.31 3.98
CA CYS A 181 -2.97 0.36 2.96
C CYS A 181 -4.45 -0.03 2.98
N TYR A 182 -5.30 0.78 2.32
CA TYR A 182 -6.71 0.44 2.08
C TYR A 182 -6.85 -0.97 1.45
N GLY A 183 -7.78 -1.77 1.98
CA GLY A 183 -8.00 -3.15 1.57
C GLY A 183 -7.05 -4.19 2.19
N MET A 184 -6.04 -3.80 2.96
CA MET A 184 -5.14 -4.75 3.62
C MET A 184 -5.83 -5.42 4.81
N VAL A 185 -5.62 -6.73 4.96
CA VAL A 185 -6.25 -7.60 5.96
C VAL A 185 -5.24 -8.03 7.01
N GLY A 186 -5.58 -7.87 8.28
CA GLY A 186 -4.74 -8.26 9.42
C GLY A 186 -5.51 -8.99 10.52
N ALA A 187 -4.75 -9.57 11.45
CA ALA A 187 -5.28 -10.24 12.63
C ALA A 187 -5.49 -9.24 13.78
N GLY A 188 -6.69 -9.23 14.37
CA GLY A 188 -6.94 -8.54 15.63
C GLY A 188 -6.11 -9.15 16.76
N ARG A 189 -5.65 -8.33 17.70
CA ARG A 189 -4.88 -8.74 18.88
C ARG A 189 -5.18 -7.85 20.09
N ASP A 190 -4.95 -8.38 21.28
CA ASP A 190 -4.88 -7.63 22.53
C ASP A 190 -3.51 -6.94 22.68
N ASN A 191 -3.22 -6.38 23.86
CA ASN A 191 -1.95 -5.71 24.16
C ASN A 191 -0.72 -6.62 24.01
N ASP A 192 -0.85 -7.92 24.30
CA ASP A 192 0.21 -8.90 24.08
C ASP A 192 0.43 -9.11 22.57
N VAL A 193 1.69 -9.07 22.13
CA VAL A 193 2.07 -9.17 20.73
C VAL A 193 1.69 -10.50 20.09
N ASP A 194 1.66 -11.59 20.87
CA ASP A 194 1.40 -12.95 20.40
C ASP A 194 -0.08 -13.38 20.55
N SER A 195 -0.94 -12.48 21.05
CA SER A 195 -2.37 -12.77 21.28
C SER A 195 -3.22 -12.90 20.02
N GLY A 196 -2.72 -12.47 18.86
CA GLY A 196 -3.51 -12.29 17.64
C GLY A 196 -3.55 -13.49 16.68
N GLY A 197 -4.17 -14.61 17.06
CA GLY A 197 -4.21 -15.81 16.20
C GLY A 197 -5.08 -15.71 14.94
N GLY A 198 -5.68 -14.56 14.62
CA GLY A 198 -6.56 -14.41 13.46
C GLY A 198 -7.98 -14.97 13.66
N THR A 199 -8.37 -15.28 14.90
CA THR A 199 -9.80 -15.51 15.27
C THR A 199 -10.64 -14.24 15.15
N GLU A 200 -9.98 -13.09 15.20
CA GLU A 200 -10.52 -11.82 14.74
C GLU A 200 -9.68 -11.34 13.56
N LEU A 201 -10.35 -10.86 12.52
CA LEU A 201 -9.72 -10.30 11.32
C LEU A 201 -10.29 -8.92 11.06
N TYR A 202 -9.48 -8.03 10.52
CA TYR A 202 -9.93 -6.71 10.09
C TYR A 202 -9.43 -6.39 8.69
N VAL A 203 -10.12 -5.45 8.03
CA VAL A 203 -9.64 -4.80 6.80
C VAL A 203 -9.59 -3.29 6.99
N VAL A 204 -8.57 -2.64 6.43
CA VAL A 204 -8.48 -1.17 6.37
C VAL A 204 -9.50 -0.64 5.35
N ILE A 205 -10.44 0.21 5.80
CA ILE A 205 -11.53 0.78 5.00
C ILE A 205 -11.42 2.29 4.73
N GLY A 206 -10.32 2.94 5.14
CA GLY A 206 -10.14 4.38 5.00
C GLY A 206 -8.68 4.78 4.77
N GLN A 207 -8.29 5.93 5.30
CA GLN A 207 -6.90 6.39 5.34
C GLN A 207 -6.01 5.30 5.96
N ALA A 208 -4.91 4.98 5.28
CA ALA A 208 -3.93 3.99 5.72
C ALA A 208 -3.44 4.26 7.17
N PRO A 209 -3.76 3.41 8.17
CA PRO A 209 -3.30 3.59 9.54
C PRO A 209 -1.86 3.07 9.69
N ARG A 210 -0.92 3.70 8.98
CA ARG A 210 0.50 3.34 8.89
C ARG A 210 1.23 3.23 10.24
N HIS A 211 0.68 3.79 11.31
CA HIS A 211 1.20 3.58 12.67
C HIS A 211 1.03 2.14 13.20
N LEU A 212 0.19 1.33 12.56
CA LEU A 212 0.05 -0.11 12.84
C LEU A 212 1.13 -0.96 12.13
N ASP A 213 1.85 -0.40 11.16
CA ASP A 213 2.98 -1.06 10.52
C ASP A 213 3.97 -1.54 11.60
N ARG A 214 4.48 -2.77 11.45
CA ARG A 214 5.39 -3.42 12.40
C ARG A 214 4.83 -3.61 13.82
N ASN A 215 3.53 -3.38 14.03
CA ASN A 215 2.85 -3.50 15.33
C ASN A 215 1.65 -4.48 15.31
N VAL A 216 1.12 -4.83 14.13
CA VAL A 216 0.04 -5.80 13.97
C VAL A 216 0.32 -6.66 12.73
N THR A 217 0.00 -7.95 12.80
CA THR A 217 0.23 -8.88 11.67
C THR A 217 -0.79 -8.61 10.56
N LEU A 218 -0.31 -8.15 9.41
CA LEU A 218 -1.04 -8.24 8.15
C LEU A 218 -0.79 -9.61 7.51
N LEU A 219 -1.84 -10.22 6.98
CA LEU A 219 -1.82 -11.58 6.42
C LEU A 219 -2.47 -11.69 5.03
N GLY A 220 -3.01 -10.60 4.50
CA GLY A 220 -3.63 -10.61 3.17
C GLY A 220 -4.11 -9.23 2.71
N ARG A 221 -4.86 -9.22 1.60
CA ARG A 221 -5.51 -8.04 1.01
C ARG A 221 -6.80 -8.42 0.31
N VAL A 222 -7.80 -7.55 0.34
CA VAL A 222 -9.01 -7.68 -0.49
C VAL A 222 -8.64 -7.36 -1.94
N VAL A 223 -8.96 -8.29 -2.85
CA VAL A 223 -8.75 -8.14 -4.30
C VAL A 223 -10.04 -7.91 -5.07
N SER A 224 -11.19 -8.27 -4.48
CA SER A 224 -12.51 -7.95 -5.04
C SER A 224 -13.57 -7.90 -3.94
N GLY A 225 -14.58 -7.04 -4.12
CA GLY A 225 -15.71 -6.91 -3.21
C GLY A 225 -15.50 -5.98 -2.01
N MET A 226 -14.46 -5.15 -2.03
CA MET A 226 -14.11 -4.23 -0.93
C MET A 226 -15.25 -3.24 -0.59
N GLU A 227 -16.07 -2.88 -1.58
CA GLU A 227 -17.26 -2.04 -1.41
C GLU A 227 -18.28 -2.65 -0.45
N ARG A 228 -18.32 -3.98 -0.28
CA ARG A 228 -19.21 -4.66 0.69
C ARG A 228 -18.79 -4.40 2.13
N LEU A 229 -17.51 -4.11 2.37
CA LEU A 229 -16.95 -3.85 3.70
C LEU A 229 -16.87 -2.33 3.98
N SER A 230 -16.38 -1.52 3.03
CA SER A 230 -16.12 -0.10 3.30
C SER A 230 -17.37 0.75 3.53
N VAL A 231 -18.53 0.36 2.98
CA VAL A 231 -19.82 1.09 3.12
C VAL A 231 -20.64 0.68 4.35
N MET A 232 -20.14 -0.23 5.19
CA MET A 232 -20.90 -0.71 6.35
C MET A 232 -21.25 0.43 7.33
N PRO A 233 -22.48 0.45 7.91
CA PRO A 233 -22.84 1.42 8.94
C PRO A 233 -21.81 1.45 10.06
N ARG A 234 -21.45 2.64 10.56
CA ARG A 234 -20.43 2.76 11.61
C ARG A 234 -21.01 2.36 12.97
N GLY A 235 -20.22 1.70 13.80
CA GLY A 235 -20.64 1.36 15.16
C GLY A 235 -20.66 2.60 16.06
N SER A 236 -21.65 2.68 16.95
CA SER A 236 -21.80 3.76 17.95
C SER A 236 -20.95 3.56 19.20
N GLY A 237 -20.54 2.31 19.48
CA GLY A 237 -19.76 1.97 20.67
C GLY A 237 -18.30 2.42 20.60
N ALA A 238 -17.58 2.22 21.71
CA ALA A 238 -16.14 2.47 21.78
C ALA A 238 -15.41 1.82 20.60
N LEU A 239 -14.41 2.50 20.03
CA LEU A 239 -13.64 2.04 18.86
C LEU A 239 -14.51 1.65 17.63
N GLY A 240 -15.78 2.08 17.55
CA GLY A 240 -16.68 1.72 16.46
C GLY A 240 -17.27 0.30 16.54
N PHE A 241 -17.30 -0.31 17.72
CA PHE A 241 -18.02 -1.58 17.93
C PHE A 241 -19.54 -1.38 17.79
N TYR A 242 -20.25 -2.41 17.31
CA TYR A 242 -21.71 -2.46 17.30
C TYR A 242 -22.25 -2.84 18.68
N GLU A 243 -23.12 -2.00 19.22
CA GLU A 243 -23.68 -2.16 20.56
C GLU A 243 -24.84 -3.16 20.60
N ARG A 244 -25.58 -3.29 19.49
CA ARG A 244 -26.76 -4.16 19.39
C ARG A 244 -26.51 -5.32 18.43
N PRO A 245 -26.91 -6.56 18.76
CA PRO A 245 -26.73 -7.71 17.85
C PRO A 245 -27.30 -7.52 16.45
N GLY A 246 -28.42 -6.79 16.32
CA GLY A 246 -29.06 -6.51 15.02
C GLY A 246 -28.31 -5.52 14.10
N GLU A 247 -27.24 -4.88 14.57
CA GLU A 247 -26.37 -4.02 13.75
C GLU A 247 -25.24 -4.83 13.08
N ARG A 248 -24.97 -6.03 13.60
CA ARG A 248 -23.86 -6.89 13.17
C ARG A 248 -24.23 -7.59 11.86
N THR A 249 -23.40 -7.45 10.84
CA THR A 249 -23.61 -8.18 9.56
C THR A 249 -23.14 -9.63 9.73
N PRO A 250 -24.01 -10.64 9.57
CA PRO A 250 -23.63 -12.03 9.72
C PRO A 250 -22.72 -12.50 8.58
N ILE A 251 -21.75 -13.34 8.89
CA ILE A 251 -20.92 -14.06 7.94
C ILE A 251 -21.65 -15.35 7.56
N ARG A 252 -21.96 -15.53 6.27
CA ARG A 252 -22.54 -16.78 5.77
C ARG A 252 -21.50 -17.90 5.81
N SER A 253 -20.28 -17.60 5.35
CA SER A 253 -19.13 -18.49 5.44
C SER A 253 -17.82 -17.75 5.19
N LEU A 254 -16.72 -18.32 5.69
CA LEU A 254 -15.36 -18.08 5.18
C LEU A 254 -14.81 -19.42 4.65
N ARG A 255 -14.32 -19.46 3.42
CA ARG A 255 -13.73 -20.66 2.80
C ARG A 255 -12.40 -20.34 2.15
N LEU A 256 -11.51 -21.33 2.13
CA LEU A 256 -10.38 -21.32 1.20
C LEU A 256 -10.87 -21.70 -0.20
N ALA A 257 -10.43 -20.98 -1.22
CA ALA A 257 -10.85 -21.20 -2.60
C ALA A 257 -10.45 -22.58 -3.13
N ALA A 258 -9.34 -23.15 -2.64
CA ALA A 258 -8.93 -24.53 -2.94
C ALA A 258 -9.98 -25.57 -2.52
N ASP A 259 -10.75 -25.30 -1.46
CA ASP A 259 -11.77 -26.19 -0.90
C ASP A 259 -13.18 -25.91 -1.49
N VAL A 260 -13.29 -24.92 -2.39
CA VAL A 260 -14.53 -24.59 -3.14
C VAL A 260 -14.49 -25.26 -4.52
N PRO A 261 -15.61 -25.81 -5.05
CA PRO A 261 -15.65 -26.43 -6.37
C PRO A 261 -15.14 -25.50 -7.48
N ALA A 262 -14.39 -26.03 -8.44
CA ALA A 262 -13.71 -25.21 -9.45
C ALA A 262 -14.64 -24.30 -10.26
N ALA A 263 -15.87 -24.75 -10.54
CA ALA A 263 -16.90 -23.98 -11.25
C ALA A 263 -17.49 -22.81 -10.43
N GLU A 264 -17.30 -22.81 -9.11
CA GLU A 264 -17.78 -21.76 -8.18
C GLU A 264 -16.68 -20.78 -7.77
N ARG A 265 -15.44 -20.99 -8.23
CA ARG A 265 -14.30 -20.12 -7.94
C ARG A 265 -14.42 -18.80 -8.71
N SER A 266 -14.05 -17.71 -8.06
CA SER A 266 -13.96 -16.40 -8.69
C SER A 266 -12.75 -16.36 -9.61
N ASP A 267 -12.99 -16.38 -10.93
CA ASP A 267 -11.92 -16.38 -11.93
C ASP A 267 -11.34 -14.98 -12.13
N LEU A 268 -10.38 -14.62 -11.27
CA LEU A 268 -9.75 -13.30 -11.21
C LEU A 268 -8.25 -13.40 -11.46
N GLU A 269 -7.72 -12.38 -12.14
CA GLU A 269 -6.29 -12.15 -12.27
C GLU A 269 -5.92 -10.73 -11.86
N VAL A 270 -4.70 -10.58 -11.33
CA VAL A 270 -4.15 -9.33 -10.80
C VAL A 270 -2.91 -8.94 -11.59
N LEU A 271 -2.71 -7.63 -11.78
CA LEU A 271 -1.53 -7.13 -12.49
C LEU A 271 -0.27 -7.47 -11.70
N ARG A 272 0.68 -8.10 -12.36
CA ARG A 272 1.96 -8.50 -11.78
C ARG A 272 2.84 -7.29 -11.51
N THR A 273 3.23 -7.11 -10.25
CA THR A 273 4.03 -5.94 -9.83
C THR A 273 5.51 -6.02 -10.22
N ASP A 274 6.00 -7.16 -10.72
CA ASP A 274 7.37 -7.35 -11.20
C ASP A 274 7.52 -7.01 -12.71
N THR A 275 6.51 -6.40 -13.34
CA THR A 275 6.47 -6.14 -14.78
C THR A 275 6.73 -4.68 -15.16
N PRO A 276 7.27 -4.41 -16.37
CA PRO A 276 7.33 -3.06 -16.93
C PRO A 276 5.95 -2.40 -17.04
N THR A 277 4.90 -3.19 -17.28
CA THR A 277 3.50 -2.72 -17.36
C THR A 277 3.02 -2.17 -16.02
N PHE A 278 3.37 -2.81 -14.89
CA PHE A 278 3.09 -2.25 -13.57
C PHE A 278 3.87 -0.96 -13.29
N LEU A 279 5.16 -0.89 -13.66
CA LEU A 279 5.95 0.33 -13.49
C LEU A 279 5.36 1.49 -14.31
N ALA A 280 4.95 1.25 -15.56
CA ALA A 280 4.26 2.25 -16.38
C ALA A 280 2.90 2.65 -15.79
N TYR A 281 2.16 1.72 -15.20
CA TYR A 281 0.90 2.00 -14.51
C TYR A 281 1.12 2.88 -13.28
N ALA A 282 2.09 2.54 -12.43
CA ALA A 282 2.44 3.30 -11.23
C ALA A 282 2.93 4.71 -11.60
N GLU A 283 3.79 4.87 -12.62
CA GLU A 283 4.24 6.18 -13.08
C GLU A 283 3.08 7.00 -13.67
N ALA A 284 2.17 6.40 -14.45
CA ALA A 284 0.99 7.10 -14.96
C ALA A 284 0.06 7.57 -13.82
N ARG A 285 -0.04 6.81 -12.73
CA ARG A 285 -0.78 7.19 -11.51
C ARG A 285 -0.07 8.30 -10.71
N ARG A 286 1.26 8.32 -10.70
CA ARG A 286 2.12 9.27 -10.00
C ARG A 286 2.23 10.63 -10.68
N SER A 287 2.40 10.61 -12.00
CA SER A 287 2.65 11.79 -12.82
C SER A 287 1.38 12.50 -13.31
N ARG A 288 0.26 11.77 -13.44
CA ARG A 288 -1.06 12.31 -13.84
C ARG A 288 -0.99 13.31 -14.99
N HIS A 289 -0.39 12.91 -16.12
CA HIS A 289 -0.21 13.76 -17.30
C HIS A 289 -1.50 14.03 -18.11
N GLU A 290 -2.69 13.59 -17.65
CA GLU A 290 -3.95 13.91 -18.33
C GLU A 290 -4.21 15.43 -18.30
N GLU A 291 -4.79 15.98 -19.38
CA GLU A 291 -4.98 17.44 -19.54
C GLU A 291 -5.77 18.10 -18.40
N TRP A 292 -6.57 17.33 -17.66
CA TRP A 292 -7.29 17.76 -16.47
C TRP A 292 -6.35 18.25 -15.34
N PHE A 293 -5.18 17.63 -15.18
CA PHE A 293 -4.23 17.93 -14.11
C PHE A 293 -3.31 19.08 -14.51
N LYS A 294 -3.77 20.31 -14.29
CA LYS A 294 -2.99 21.53 -14.62
C LYS A 294 -1.72 21.68 -13.78
N VAL A 295 -1.69 21.10 -12.57
CA VAL A 295 -0.51 20.99 -11.71
C VAL A 295 -0.43 19.56 -11.16
N PRO A 296 0.29 18.65 -11.82
CA PRO A 296 0.42 17.27 -11.34
C PRO A 296 1.36 17.20 -10.13
N ALA A 297 1.04 16.31 -9.18
CA ALA A 297 1.82 16.17 -7.93
C ALA A 297 3.24 15.63 -8.16
N GLY A 298 3.44 14.81 -9.20
CA GLY A 298 4.74 14.20 -9.53
C GLY A 298 5.29 13.29 -8.43
N ARG A 299 4.42 12.80 -7.53
CA ARG A 299 4.73 11.93 -6.38
C ARG A 299 3.54 11.05 -6.05
N ILE A 300 3.78 9.86 -5.49
CA ILE A 300 2.74 8.93 -5.04
C ILE A 300 3.13 8.19 -3.76
N ASP A 301 2.17 8.05 -2.85
CA ASP A 301 2.26 7.14 -1.70
C ASP A 301 2.02 5.69 -2.17
N VAL A 302 2.68 4.70 -1.55
CA VAL A 302 2.48 3.28 -1.87
C VAL A 302 1.01 2.86 -1.77
N CYS A 303 0.26 3.41 -0.81
CA CYS A 303 -1.16 3.14 -0.63
C CYS A 303 -2.08 3.84 -1.65
N ASN A 304 -1.54 4.73 -2.49
CA ASN A 304 -2.27 5.39 -3.57
C ASN A 304 -2.07 4.72 -4.95
N VAL A 305 -1.30 3.62 -5.01
CA VAL A 305 -1.16 2.74 -6.18
C VAL A 305 -2.02 1.47 -5.97
N PRO A 306 -3.32 1.48 -6.32
CA PRO A 306 -4.16 0.29 -6.21
C PRO A 306 -3.71 -0.76 -7.23
N ILE A 307 -3.69 -2.03 -6.85
CA ILE A 307 -3.33 -3.12 -7.77
C ILE A 307 -4.53 -3.48 -8.67
N PRO A 308 -4.42 -3.31 -10.00
CA PRO A 308 -5.49 -3.67 -10.92
C PRO A 308 -5.84 -5.16 -10.82
N THR A 309 -7.13 -5.44 -10.75
CA THR A 309 -7.72 -6.77 -10.70
C THR A 309 -8.83 -6.83 -11.75
N ARG A 310 -8.92 -7.93 -12.50
CA ARG A 310 -9.95 -8.13 -13.53
C ARG A 310 -10.42 -9.58 -13.56
N PRO A 311 -11.61 -9.88 -14.12
CA PRO A 311 -11.94 -11.24 -14.52
C PRO A 311 -10.87 -11.75 -15.48
N ARG A 312 -10.37 -12.97 -15.27
CA ARG A 312 -9.45 -13.59 -16.23
C ARG A 312 -10.16 -13.70 -17.57
N ALA A 313 -9.46 -13.37 -18.66
CA ALA A 313 -10.01 -13.58 -19.98
C ALA A 313 -10.30 -15.08 -20.17
N SER A 314 -11.57 -15.44 -20.35
CA SER A 314 -11.93 -16.81 -20.73
C SER A 314 -11.21 -17.11 -22.03
N GLY A 315 -10.36 -18.14 -22.01
CA GLY A 315 -9.66 -18.60 -23.19
C GLY A 315 -10.68 -18.89 -24.27
N ALA A 316 -10.54 -18.24 -25.43
CA ALA A 316 -11.19 -18.70 -26.63
C ALA A 316 -10.49 -20.00 -27.04
N GLU A 317 -10.95 -21.13 -26.49
CA GLU A 317 -10.68 -22.43 -27.06
C GLU A 317 -11.16 -22.40 -28.52
N LYS A 318 -10.21 -22.68 -29.42
CA LYS A 318 -10.43 -22.97 -30.83
C LYS A 318 -10.03 -24.43 -31.07
#